data_AF-A0A7V0UFU0-F1
#
_entry.id   AF-A0A7V0UFU0-F1
#
_cell.length_a   1.000
_cell.length_b   1.000
_cell.length_c   1.000
_cell.angle_alpha   90.00
_cell.angle_beta   90.00
_cell.angle_gamma   90.00
#
_symmetry.space_group_name_H-M   'P 1'
#
loop_
_entity.id
_entity.type
_entity.pdbx_description
1 polymer ?
#
loop_
_entity_poly.entity_id
_entity_poly.type
_entity_poly.pdbx_seq_one_letter_code
_entity_poly.pdbx_strand_id
1 'polypeptide(L)'
;MGGAILLPQVCFRLLKARPTRLQRLFLLLLGFQIIALTWATANSFSPAASFWSGDWRRMGWLSQTAMMTAAAAACVAIGRDFNRCRRLLWLIAALGVVSAGYAVLQWVGWDPFFPASIRDRIVVEGGGGYRSYGTIGQPAYYGIYLLYPFFAALALLVSEAGARRLLSGGAMIIIAAAIFSAAARSGLLGCAAGMIAFGTWGLLRRVRQSRRSAALIAASVSVAALLSVVGLTPAGKLVLHGAQRFPGMEYLASRLMSAGTDSASIGRVILWRDVVDRILPEVWLSGAGPGMFRVAFTRYRSNNYAQFGPDVHWENAHNFFLDRFTEQGVLGLLAALALIVAFFHNINRAIHASNDRRRAAACAAIGAGLGAVLVSQCFNGELVPTTYHFYLWIAISFGMLGCFEKPSAAAVAHGEGPGPLLAGAILGVTIGISVGLVWYAERNWRAETMLRAGEQAMNSSDWRGLLAAKNEAESATPHVGTYHLDFAGLIVTFLGRPNQRLDPSLRRRLAEVGIASSSWAVHRTDRPMLALLYMSVLGDMISDARSERWIHDLKNLDPYWFRPHEIAARRLLRQQKFEEALREATIAHQLAPYVESSANLWKELLAIRSKRTTTLPGENPLRVAPR
;
A
#
# COMPACT_ATOMS: atom_id res chain seq x y z
N MET A 1 6.83 -5.25 -17.14
CA MET A 1 7.07 -6.37 -18.08
C MET A 1 5.80 -7.14 -18.44
N GLY A 2 5.05 -7.74 -17.51
CA GLY A 2 3.84 -8.51 -17.84
C GLY A 2 2.80 -7.76 -18.69
N GLY A 3 2.49 -6.51 -18.34
CA GLY A 3 1.63 -5.65 -19.16
C GLY A 3 2.18 -5.43 -20.58
N ALA A 4 3.48 -5.20 -20.74
CA ALA A 4 4.12 -5.01 -22.04
C ALA A 4 4.02 -6.24 -22.95
N ILE A 5 4.10 -7.45 -22.38
CA ILE A 5 4.02 -8.69 -23.14
C ILE A 5 2.57 -8.99 -23.54
N LEU A 6 1.63 -8.79 -22.61
CA LEU A 6 0.24 -9.18 -22.80
C LEU A 6 -0.55 -8.18 -23.64
N LEU A 7 -0.24 -6.90 -23.54
CA LEU A 7 -1.00 -5.83 -24.19
C LEU A 7 -1.09 -6.02 -25.74
N PRO A 8 0.01 -6.26 -26.48
CA PRO A 8 -0.06 -6.53 -27.93
C PRO A 8 -0.85 -7.80 -28.26
N GLN A 9 -0.75 -8.83 -27.42
CA GLN A 9 -1.46 -10.10 -27.63
C GLN A 9 -2.97 -9.91 -27.45
N VAL A 10 -3.39 -9.12 -26.46
CA VAL A 10 -4.80 -8.77 -26.24
C VAL A 10 -5.33 -7.97 -27.42
N CYS A 11 -4.64 -6.90 -27.81
CA CYS A 11 -5.06 -6.08 -28.95
C CYS A 11 -5.15 -6.92 -30.22
N PHE A 12 -4.14 -7.75 -30.52
CA PHE A 12 -4.17 -8.62 -31.70
C PHE A 12 -5.38 -9.58 -31.71
N ARG A 13 -5.73 -10.17 -30.56
CA ARG A 13 -6.92 -11.03 -30.46
C ARG A 13 -8.22 -10.26 -30.64
N LEU A 14 -8.33 -9.05 -30.08
CA LEU A 14 -9.49 -8.18 -30.23
C LEU A 14 -9.65 -7.62 -31.65
N LEU A 15 -8.54 -7.46 -32.40
CA LEU A 15 -8.54 -7.06 -33.80
C LEU A 15 -8.98 -8.22 -34.72
N LYS A 16 -8.60 -9.46 -34.40
CA LYS A 16 -8.97 -10.66 -35.17
C LYS A 16 -10.42 -11.11 -34.98
N ALA A 17 -11.03 -10.81 -33.84
CA ALA A 17 -12.38 -11.24 -33.53
C ALA A 17 -13.15 -10.13 -32.79
N ARG A 18 -14.38 -9.85 -33.24
CA ARG A 18 -15.23 -8.85 -32.58
C ARG A 18 -15.43 -9.20 -31.10
N PRO A 19 -15.21 -8.26 -30.17
CA PRO A 19 -15.40 -8.52 -28.75
C PRO A 19 -16.86 -8.86 -28.45
N THR A 20 -17.06 -9.87 -27.60
CA THR A 20 -18.39 -10.23 -27.10
C THR A 20 -19.02 -9.05 -26.33
N ARG A 21 -20.34 -9.08 -26.12
CA ARG A 21 -21.04 -8.06 -25.30
C ARG A 21 -20.41 -7.91 -23.90
N LEU A 22 -20.06 -9.03 -23.26
CA LEU A 22 -19.42 -9.04 -21.95
C LEU A 22 -18.02 -8.44 -21.99
N GLN A 23 -17.21 -8.77 -23.00
CA GLN A 23 -15.89 -8.16 -23.18
C GLN A 23 -16.00 -6.65 -23.43
N ARG A 24 -16.96 -6.19 -24.23
CA ARG A 24 -17.21 -4.75 -24.44
C ARG A 24 -17.59 -4.05 -23.13
N LEU A 25 -18.51 -4.63 -22.35
CA LEU A 25 -18.89 -4.07 -21.04
C LEU A 25 -17.68 -4.00 -20.10
N PHE A 26 -16.88 -5.06 -20.04
CA PHE A 26 -15.67 -5.07 -19.22
C PHE A 26 -14.66 -4.01 -19.66
N LEU A 27 -14.40 -3.87 -20.96
CA LEU A 27 -13.52 -2.84 -21.50
C LEU A 27 -14.06 -1.42 -21.24
N LEU A 28 -15.38 -1.21 -21.28
CA LEU A 28 -15.99 0.07 -20.91
C LEU A 28 -15.79 0.40 -19.43
N LEU A 29 -15.96 -0.56 -18.53
CA LEU A 29 -15.72 -0.36 -17.10
C LEU A 29 -14.23 -0.09 -16.80
N LEU A 30 -13.32 -0.80 -17.46
CA LEU A 30 -11.89 -0.49 -17.37
C LEU A 30 -11.57 0.88 -17.96
N GLY A 31 -12.19 1.24 -19.09
CA GLY A 31 -12.07 2.57 -19.69
C GLY A 31 -12.52 3.67 -18.73
N PHE A 32 -13.65 3.48 -18.04
CA PHE A 32 -14.11 4.41 -17.01
C PHE A 32 -13.11 4.53 -15.86
N GLN A 33 -12.55 3.42 -15.38
CA GLN A 33 -11.50 3.42 -14.36
C GLN A 33 -10.23 4.17 -14.83
N ILE A 34 -9.80 3.98 -16.08
CA ILE A 34 -8.64 4.68 -16.66
C ILE A 34 -8.92 6.17 -16.80
N ILE A 35 -10.12 6.57 -17.22
CA ILE A 35 -10.52 7.98 -17.31
C ILE A 35 -10.51 8.62 -15.93
N ALA A 36 -11.11 7.97 -14.93
CA ALA A 36 -11.10 8.45 -13.55
C ALA A 36 -9.66 8.60 -13.00
N LEU A 37 -8.81 7.61 -13.26
CA LEU A 37 -7.40 7.64 -12.87
C LEU A 37 -6.61 8.77 -13.57
N THR A 38 -6.89 9.00 -14.84
CA THR A 38 -6.27 10.07 -15.64
C THR A 38 -6.71 11.44 -15.15
N TRP A 39 -8.01 11.61 -14.86
CA TRP A 39 -8.56 12.82 -14.26
C TRP A 39 -7.88 13.14 -12.92
N ALA A 40 -7.78 12.14 -12.03
CA ALA A 40 -7.12 12.30 -10.74
C ALA A 40 -5.62 12.64 -10.87
N THR A 41 -4.93 12.03 -11.84
CA THR A 41 -3.51 12.32 -12.10
C THR A 41 -3.30 13.74 -12.60
N ALA A 42 -4.10 14.20 -13.55
CA ALA A 42 -3.98 15.53 -14.13
C ALA A 42 -4.27 16.66 -13.11
N ASN A 43 -5.18 16.40 -12.16
CA ASN A 43 -5.59 17.35 -11.13
C ASN A 43 -4.92 17.10 -9.75
N SER A 44 -3.88 16.28 -9.70
CA SER A 44 -3.21 15.90 -8.44
C SER A 44 -2.33 17.00 -7.86
N PHE A 45 -1.90 16.83 -6.61
CA PHE A 45 -0.89 17.71 -5.98
C PHE A 45 0.49 17.67 -6.66
N SER A 46 0.80 16.58 -7.38
CA SER A 46 1.98 16.48 -8.25
C SER A 46 1.68 15.53 -9.40
N PRO A 47 1.31 16.05 -10.59
CA PRO A 47 0.99 15.21 -11.75
C PRO A 47 2.13 14.29 -12.17
N ALA A 48 3.38 14.77 -12.05
CA ALA A 48 4.56 13.95 -12.30
C ALA A 48 4.66 12.79 -11.31
N ALA A 49 4.55 13.06 -10.01
CA ALA A 49 4.64 12.01 -9.00
C ALA A 49 3.45 11.04 -9.06
N SER A 50 2.24 11.51 -9.38
CA SER A 50 1.08 10.65 -9.58
C SER A 50 1.15 9.79 -10.84
N PHE A 51 1.82 10.27 -11.89
CA PHE A 51 2.01 9.49 -13.10
C PHE A 51 3.01 8.35 -12.89
N TRP A 52 4.19 8.67 -12.34
CA TRP A 52 5.30 7.72 -12.16
C TRP A 52 5.24 6.91 -10.86
N SER A 53 4.58 7.45 -9.84
CA SER A 53 4.53 6.99 -8.44
C SER A 53 5.77 7.26 -7.59
N GLY A 54 5.59 7.19 -6.26
CA GLY A 54 6.65 7.13 -5.26
C GLY A 54 7.26 5.73 -5.09
N ASP A 55 8.24 5.59 -4.21
CA ASP A 55 9.00 4.35 -3.97
C ASP A 55 8.20 3.21 -3.34
N TRP A 56 7.33 3.53 -2.38
CA TRP A 56 6.81 2.52 -1.47
C TRP A 56 5.65 1.72 -2.07
N ARG A 57 4.55 2.40 -2.45
CA ARG A 57 3.38 1.72 -3.03
C ARG A 57 3.58 1.43 -4.52
N ARG A 58 4.31 2.29 -5.23
CA ARG A 58 4.43 2.31 -6.70
C ARG A 58 3.06 2.23 -7.40
N MET A 59 2.04 2.87 -6.83
CA MET A 59 0.63 2.89 -7.27
C MET A 59 0.27 4.13 -8.12
N GLY A 60 1.14 4.55 -9.05
CA GLY A 60 0.87 5.67 -9.96
C GLY A 60 0.00 5.28 -11.16
N TRP A 61 -0.24 6.24 -12.05
CA TRP A 61 -1.02 6.03 -13.28
C TRP A 61 -0.45 4.88 -14.13
N LEU A 62 0.87 4.86 -14.33
CA LEU A 62 1.54 3.91 -15.22
C LEU A 62 1.43 2.47 -14.72
N SER A 63 1.62 2.23 -13.43
CA SER A 63 1.54 0.88 -12.86
C SER A 63 0.09 0.39 -12.80
N GLN A 64 -0.85 1.25 -12.42
CA GLN A 64 -2.27 0.90 -12.37
C GLN A 64 -2.84 0.56 -13.75
N THR A 65 -2.54 1.35 -14.78
CA THR A 65 -2.95 1.05 -16.17
C THR A 65 -2.30 -0.23 -16.70
N ALA A 66 -1.02 -0.47 -16.40
CA ALA A 66 -0.34 -1.72 -16.76
C ALA A 66 -0.99 -2.95 -16.09
N MET A 67 -1.40 -2.84 -14.82
CA MET A 67 -2.11 -3.90 -14.10
C MET A 67 -3.49 -4.19 -14.71
N MET A 68 -4.29 -3.15 -14.99
CA MET A 68 -5.60 -3.30 -15.64
C MET A 68 -5.46 -3.97 -17.01
N THR A 69 -4.46 -3.57 -17.78
CA THR A 69 -4.15 -4.13 -19.09
C THR A 69 -3.77 -5.60 -19.00
N ALA A 70 -2.88 -5.95 -18.08
CA ALA A 70 -2.48 -7.34 -17.85
C ALA A 70 -3.67 -8.20 -17.36
N ALA A 71 -4.53 -7.66 -16.49
CA ALA A 71 -5.74 -8.33 -16.04
C ALA A 71 -6.75 -8.51 -17.18
N ALA A 72 -6.86 -7.55 -18.10
CA ALA A 72 -7.77 -7.64 -19.23
C ALA A 72 -7.44 -8.83 -20.15
N ALA A 73 -6.16 -9.20 -20.22
CA ALA A 73 -5.72 -10.38 -20.95
C ALA A 73 -6.36 -11.68 -20.44
N ALA A 74 -6.64 -11.79 -19.14
CA ALA A 74 -7.27 -12.98 -18.58
C ALA A 74 -8.68 -13.22 -19.13
N CYS A 75 -9.50 -12.17 -19.23
CA CYS A 75 -10.85 -12.27 -19.80
C CYS A 75 -10.81 -12.76 -21.27
N VAL A 76 -9.89 -12.22 -22.07
CA VAL A 76 -9.69 -12.61 -23.47
C VAL A 76 -9.10 -14.01 -23.59
N ALA A 77 -8.18 -14.39 -22.69
CA ALA A 77 -7.54 -15.70 -22.68
C ALA A 77 -8.51 -16.83 -22.31
N ILE A 78 -9.35 -16.61 -21.28
CA ILE A 78 -10.40 -17.54 -20.88
C ILE A 78 -11.38 -17.76 -22.02
N GLY A 79 -11.84 -16.68 -22.67
CA GLY A 79 -12.82 -16.76 -23.75
C GLY A 79 -14.10 -17.46 -23.29
N ARG A 80 -14.61 -18.41 -24.09
CA ARG A 80 -15.79 -19.23 -23.76
C ARG A 80 -15.43 -20.64 -23.26
N ASP A 81 -14.18 -20.87 -22.85
CA ASP A 81 -13.69 -22.18 -22.45
C ASP A 81 -13.42 -22.23 -20.94
N PHE A 82 -14.31 -22.91 -20.22
CA PHE A 82 -14.20 -23.07 -18.76
C PHE A 82 -12.90 -23.82 -18.37
N ASN A 83 -12.34 -24.68 -19.23
CA ASN A 83 -11.07 -25.34 -18.95
C ASN A 83 -9.89 -24.36 -18.92
N ARG A 84 -9.95 -23.25 -19.67
CA ARG A 84 -8.95 -22.18 -19.59
C ARG A 84 -9.05 -21.41 -18.28
N CYS A 85 -10.27 -21.09 -17.84
CA CYS A 85 -10.50 -20.53 -16.51
C CYS A 85 -9.94 -21.46 -15.42
N ARG A 86 -10.24 -22.75 -15.52
CA ARG A 86 -9.74 -23.78 -14.60
C ARG A 86 -8.21 -23.86 -14.56
N ARG A 87 -7.54 -23.81 -15.71
CA ARG A 87 -6.06 -23.76 -15.77
C ARG A 87 -5.49 -22.51 -15.11
N LEU A 88 -6.13 -21.36 -15.29
CA LEU A 88 -5.72 -20.12 -14.62
C LEU A 88 -5.87 -20.24 -13.09
N LEU A 89 -6.96 -20.82 -12.60
CA LEU A 89 -7.14 -21.08 -11.17
C LEU A 89 -6.06 -22.02 -10.61
N TRP A 90 -5.69 -23.06 -11.36
CA TRP A 90 -4.58 -23.95 -11.00
C TRP A 90 -3.26 -23.20 -10.91
N LEU A 91 -2.96 -22.32 -11.88
CA LEU A 91 -1.76 -21.50 -11.86
C LEU A 91 -1.73 -20.57 -10.64
N ILE A 92 -2.85 -19.89 -10.35
CA ILE A 92 -2.94 -18.99 -9.19
C ILE A 92 -2.77 -19.77 -7.88
N ALA A 93 -3.42 -20.92 -7.73
CA ALA A 93 -3.27 -21.78 -6.56
C ALA A 93 -1.83 -22.30 -6.42
N ALA A 94 -1.20 -22.76 -7.51
CA ALA A 94 0.18 -23.24 -7.48
C ALA A 94 1.19 -22.15 -7.09
N LEU A 95 1.07 -20.94 -7.66
CA LEU A 95 1.89 -19.80 -7.27
C LEU A 95 1.65 -19.39 -5.81
N GLY A 96 0.39 -19.48 -5.36
CA GLY A 96 0.03 -19.29 -3.95
C GLY A 96 0.70 -20.30 -3.03
N VAL A 97 0.77 -21.58 -3.42
CA VAL A 97 1.48 -22.62 -2.65
C VAL A 97 2.98 -22.35 -2.60
N VAL A 98 3.60 -21.92 -3.70
CA VAL A 98 5.03 -21.56 -3.69
C VAL A 98 5.30 -20.41 -2.71
N SER A 99 4.49 -19.36 -2.77
CA SER A 99 4.60 -18.21 -1.88
C SER A 99 4.32 -18.59 -0.41
N ALA A 100 3.25 -19.35 -0.17
CA ALA A 100 2.86 -19.85 1.14
C ALA A 100 3.91 -20.79 1.74
N GLY A 101 4.51 -21.67 0.94
CA GLY A 101 5.60 -22.54 1.34
C GLY A 101 6.80 -21.73 1.82
N TYR A 102 7.20 -20.69 1.09
CA TYR A 102 8.26 -19.78 1.55
C TYR A 102 7.88 -19.10 2.87
N ALA A 103 6.66 -18.59 3.02
CA ALA A 103 6.21 -17.99 4.28
C ALA A 103 6.20 -18.96 5.47
N VAL A 104 5.87 -20.24 5.25
CA VAL A 104 5.96 -21.28 6.29
C VAL A 104 7.41 -21.54 6.67
N LEU A 105 8.33 -21.56 5.70
CA LEU A 105 9.76 -21.68 5.95
C LEU A 105 10.29 -20.51 6.79
N GLN A 106 9.92 -19.28 6.44
CA GLN A 106 10.25 -18.09 7.23
C GLN A 106 9.73 -18.21 8.67
N TRP A 107 8.51 -18.74 8.84
CA TRP A 107 7.88 -18.91 10.15
C TRP A 107 8.63 -19.89 11.04
N VAL A 108 9.07 -21.03 10.51
CA VAL A 108 9.90 -22.01 11.23
C VAL A 108 11.35 -21.56 11.40
N GLY A 109 11.71 -20.39 10.84
CA GLY A 109 12.99 -19.75 11.01
C GLY A 109 14.05 -20.07 9.97
N TRP A 110 13.66 -20.74 8.89
CA TRP A 110 14.51 -20.94 7.73
C TRP A 110 14.18 -19.92 6.65
N ASP A 111 14.96 -18.84 6.56
CA ASP A 111 14.86 -17.86 5.48
C ASP A 111 16.08 -17.96 4.54
N PRO A 112 15.95 -18.58 3.36
CA PRO A 112 17.06 -18.68 2.40
C PRO A 112 17.50 -17.34 1.80
N PHE A 113 16.74 -16.25 1.98
CA PHE A 113 17.03 -14.95 1.37
C PHE A 113 17.47 -13.89 2.38
N PHE A 114 17.11 -14.02 3.67
CA PHE A 114 17.45 -13.06 4.71
C PHE A 114 18.41 -13.64 5.76
N PRO A 115 19.49 -12.90 6.11
CA PRO A 115 20.33 -13.24 7.25
C PRO A 115 19.54 -13.25 8.57
N ALA A 116 19.94 -14.11 9.50
CA ALA A 116 19.31 -14.21 10.82
C ALA A 116 19.28 -12.87 11.59
N SER A 117 20.30 -12.03 11.44
CA SER A 117 20.37 -10.71 12.07
C SER A 117 19.26 -9.74 11.63
N ILE A 118 18.84 -9.83 10.36
CA ILE A 118 17.71 -9.04 9.84
C ILE A 118 16.40 -9.56 10.42
N ARG A 119 16.26 -10.89 10.52
CA ARG A 119 15.11 -11.53 11.14
C ARG A 119 14.92 -11.10 12.59
N ASP A 120 15.99 -11.13 13.40
CA ASP A 120 15.92 -10.74 14.82
C ASP A 120 15.46 -9.29 14.97
N ARG A 121 15.98 -8.40 14.10
CA ARG A 121 15.54 -7.01 14.04
C ARG A 121 14.04 -6.90 13.71
N ILE A 122 13.55 -7.65 12.73
CA ILE A 122 12.12 -7.68 12.35
C ILE A 122 11.25 -8.19 13.52
N VAL A 123 11.72 -9.15 14.31
CA VAL A 123 10.99 -9.65 15.48
C VAL A 123 10.88 -8.57 16.55
N VAL A 124 11.98 -7.88 16.84
CA VAL A 124 12.02 -6.78 17.82
C VAL A 124 11.11 -5.64 17.36
N GLU A 125 11.25 -5.17 16.12
CA GLU A 125 10.42 -4.12 15.53
C GLU A 125 8.94 -4.53 15.40
N GLY A 126 8.67 -5.84 15.26
CA GLY A 126 7.33 -6.43 15.15
C GLY A 126 6.61 -6.69 16.47
N GLY A 127 7.20 -6.32 17.62
CA GLY A 127 6.60 -6.50 18.94
C GLY A 127 6.75 -7.92 19.50
N GLY A 128 7.88 -8.59 19.22
CA GLY A 128 8.29 -9.82 19.91
C GLY A 128 7.91 -11.13 19.24
N GLY A 129 7.31 -11.12 18.04
CA GLY A 129 6.98 -12.33 17.29
C GLY A 129 7.28 -12.21 15.79
N TYR A 130 7.81 -13.27 15.19
CA TYR A 130 8.06 -13.30 13.76
C TYR A 130 6.76 -13.47 12.97
N ARG A 131 6.50 -12.57 12.02
CA ARG A 131 5.34 -12.60 11.15
C ARG A 131 5.78 -12.86 9.73
N SER A 132 5.26 -13.91 9.12
CA SER A 132 5.62 -14.22 7.73
C SER A 132 5.05 -13.19 6.76
N TYR A 133 5.89 -12.69 5.88
CA TYR A 133 5.53 -11.70 4.85
C TYR A 133 5.76 -12.23 3.43
N GLY A 134 6.20 -13.48 3.29
CA GLY A 134 6.56 -14.08 2.01
C GLY A 134 7.53 -13.18 1.26
N THR A 135 7.34 -13.02 -0.04
CA THR A 135 8.09 -12.07 -0.87
C THR A 135 7.41 -10.70 -0.98
N ILE A 136 6.31 -10.45 -0.25
CA ILE A 136 5.56 -9.18 -0.30
C ILE A 136 6.15 -8.14 0.66
N GLY A 137 6.89 -8.57 1.68
CA GLY A 137 7.64 -7.68 2.57
C GLY A 137 6.82 -7.05 3.70
N GLN A 138 5.49 -7.28 3.73
CA GLN A 138 4.64 -6.82 4.82
C GLN A 138 3.49 -7.83 5.07
N PRO A 139 3.28 -8.30 6.32
CA PRO A 139 2.39 -9.44 6.58
C PRO A 139 0.88 -9.21 6.36
N ALA A 140 0.39 -7.97 6.53
CA ALA A 140 -1.02 -7.64 6.31
C ALA A 140 -1.41 -7.66 4.82
N TYR A 141 -0.59 -7.06 3.95
CA TYR A 141 -0.81 -7.14 2.50
C TYR A 141 -0.58 -8.56 1.99
N TYR A 142 0.38 -9.29 2.58
CA TYR A 142 0.58 -10.71 2.28
C TYR A 142 -0.63 -11.57 2.63
N GLY A 143 -1.22 -11.36 3.81
CA GLY A 143 -2.46 -12.03 4.21
C GLY A 143 -3.62 -11.77 3.25
N ILE A 144 -3.79 -10.53 2.75
CA ILE A 144 -4.79 -10.20 1.73
C ILE A 144 -4.49 -10.92 0.41
N TYR A 145 -3.23 -10.87 -0.04
CA TYR A 145 -2.81 -11.53 -1.27
C TYR A 145 -3.15 -13.01 -1.25
N LEU A 146 -2.91 -13.71 -0.13
CA LEU A 146 -3.19 -15.15 0.00
C LEU A 146 -4.68 -15.53 -0.05
N LEU A 147 -5.61 -14.58 0.16
CA LEU A 147 -7.04 -14.86 -0.03
C LEU A 147 -7.35 -15.24 -1.47
N TYR A 148 -6.69 -14.62 -2.44
CA TYR A 148 -6.87 -14.93 -3.86
C TYR A 148 -6.54 -16.40 -4.19
N PRO A 149 -5.32 -16.93 -3.95
CA PRO A 149 -5.01 -18.32 -4.19
C PRO A 149 -5.75 -19.28 -3.26
N PHE A 150 -6.09 -18.88 -2.02
CA PHE A 150 -6.91 -19.70 -1.12
C PHE A 150 -8.29 -19.99 -1.73
N PHE A 151 -9.00 -18.96 -2.20
CA PHE A 151 -10.33 -19.13 -2.80
C PHE A 151 -10.27 -19.71 -4.23
N ALA A 152 -9.15 -19.57 -4.95
CA ALA A 152 -8.89 -20.32 -6.17
C ALA A 152 -8.75 -21.83 -5.89
N ALA A 153 -7.99 -22.19 -4.85
CA ALA A 153 -7.84 -23.58 -4.41
C ALA A 153 -9.17 -24.15 -3.88
N LEU A 154 -9.99 -23.36 -3.18
CA LEU A 154 -11.36 -23.75 -2.81
C LEU A 154 -12.23 -24.01 -4.03
N ALA A 155 -12.20 -23.13 -5.04
CA ALA A 155 -12.95 -23.30 -6.28
C ALA A 155 -12.56 -24.61 -7.00
N LEU A 156 -11.28 -24.97 -6.98
CA LEU A 156 -10.77 -26.25 -7.51
C LEU A 156 -11.17 -27.44 -6.63
N LEU A 157 -11.07 -27.33 -5.31
CA LEU A 157 -11.43 -28.37 -4.35
C LEU A 157 -12.90 -28.80 -4.50
N VAL A 158 -13.81 -27.86 -4.77
CA VAL A 158 -15.24 -28.14 -4.92
C VAL A 158 -15.64 -28.53 -6.34
N SER A 159 -14.77 -28.36 -7.33
CA SER A 159 -15.06 -28.67 -8.73
C SER A 159 -14.32 -29.89 -9.30
N GLU A 160 -13.14 -30.21 -8.77
CA GLU A 160 -12.31 -31.33 -9.21
C GLU A 160 -12.66 -32.65 -8.48
N ALA A 161 -12.08 -33.75 -8.97
CA ALA A 161 -12.23 -35.08 -8.38
C ALA A 161 -10.86 -35.80 -8.27
N GLY A 162 -10.81 -36.89 -7.49
CA GLY A 162 -9.62 -37.73 -7.33
C GLY A 162 -8.38 -36.96 -6.85
N ALA A 163 -7.22 -37.25 -7.45
CA ALA A 163 -5.95 -36.63 -7.10
C ALA A 163 -5.97 -35.10 -7.19
N ARG A 164 -6.67 -34.53 -8.18
CA ARG A 164 -6.78 -33.07 -8.34
C ARG A 164 -7.53 -32.40 -7.18
N ARG A 165 -8.54 -33.08 -6.64
CA ARG A 165 -9.25 -32.62 -5.45
C ARG A 165 -8.34 -32.67 -4.22
N LEU A 166 -7.57 -33.75 -4.06
CA LEU A 166 -6.60 -33.90 -2.98
C LEU A 166 -5.51 -32.82 -3.04
N LEU A 167 -4.94 -32.58 -4.23
CA LEU A 167 -3.95 -31.51 -4.46
C LEU A 167 -4.50 -30.13 -4.13
N SER A 168 -5.76 -29.85 -4.49
CA SER A 168 -6.43 -28.58 -4.16
C SER A 168 -6.62 -28.42 -2.64
N GLY A 169 -6.97 -29.51 -1.94
CA GLY A 169 -7.07 -29.51 -0.49
C GLY A 169 -5.72 -29.29 0.19
N GLY A 170 -4.67 -29.96 -0.27
CA GLY A 170 -3.29 -29.73 0.20
C GLY A 170 -2.84 -28.29 -0.03
N ALA A 171 -3.12 -27.73 -1.21
CA ALA A 171 -2.84 -26.32 -1.51
C ALA A 171 -3.55 -25.37 -0.55
N MET A 172 -4.85 -25.60 -0.28
CA MET A 172 -5.60 -24.81 0.70
C MET A 172 -5.00 -24.86 2.11
N ILE A 173 -4.53 -26.03 2.55
CA ILE A 173 -3.93 -26.20 3.89
C ILE A 173 -2.63 -25.40 4.00
N ILE A 174 -1.74 -25.51 3.01
CA ILE A 174 -0.46 -24.77 3.01
C ILE A 174 -0.72 -23.27 2.98
N ILE A 175 -1.65 -22.81 2.14
CA ILE A 175 -2.01 -21.38 2.06
C ILE A 175 -2.65 -20.91 3.37
N ALA A 176 -3.54 -21.69 3.98
CA ALA A 176 -4.12 -21.36 5.27
C ALA A 176 -3.04 -21.23 6.36
N ALA A 177 -2.09 -22.16 6.42
CA ALA A 177 -0.95 -22.09 7.35
C ALA A 177 -0.16 -20.79 7.16
N ALA A 178 0.07 -20.37 5.91
CA ALA A 178 0.72 -19.09 5.63
C ALA A 178 -0.11 -17.88 6.07
N ILE A 179 -1.45 -17.87 5.86
CA ILE A 179 -2.34 -16.82 6.37
C ILE A 179 -2.25 -16.71 7.90
N PHE A 180 -2.23 -17.85 8.59
CA PHE A 180 -2.05 -17.90 10.05
C PHE A 180 -0.67 -17.37 10.47
N SER A 181 0.42 -17.80 9.81
CA SER A 181 1.79 -17.37 10.12
C SER A 181 2.04 -15.87 9.88
N ALA A 182 1.30 -15.24 8.97
CA ALA A 182 1.35 -13.79 8.76
C ALA A 182 0.80 -13.00 9.96
N ALA A 183 -0.01 -13.66 10.81
CA ALA A 183 -0.69 -13.09 11.97
C ALA A 183 -1.37 -11.75 11.68
N ALA A 184 -1.93 -11.62 10.47
CA ALA A 184 -2.64 -10.42 10.03
C ALA A 184 -4.13 -10.56 10.32
N ARG A 185 -4.62 -9.80 11.32
CA ARG A 185 -6.02 -9.80 11.76
C ARG A 185 -7.00 -9.64 10.60
N SER A 186 -6.72 -8.71 9.69
CA SER A 186 -7.56 -8.45 8.52
C SER A 186 -7.56 -9.60 7.52
N GLY A 187 -6.44 -10.30 7.33
CA GLY A 187 -6.37 -11.48 6.46
C GLY A 187 -7.19 -12.64 7.02
N LEU A 188 -7.06 -12.91 8.32
CA LEU A 188 -7.84 -13.94 9.03
C LEU A 188 -9.34 -13.63 9.02
N LEU A 189 -9.71 -12.39 9.34
CA LEU A 189 -11.11 -11.93 9.30
C LEU A 189 -11.71 -12.05 7.90
N GLY A 190 -10.96 -11.65 6.87
CA GLY A 190 -11.36 -11.79 5.47
C GLY A 190 -11.58 -13.25 5.10
N CYS A 191 -10.63 -14.13 5.41
CA CYS A 191 -10.73 -15.57 5.15
C CYS A 191 -11.98 -16.18 5.82
N ALA A 192 -12.19 -15.87 7.10
CA ALA A 192 -13.37 -16.33 7.84
C ALA A 192 -14.67 -15.83 7.21
N ALA A 193 -14.76 -14.53 6.91
CA ALA A 193 -15.93 -13.93 6.26
C ALA A 193 -16.24 -14.58 4.91
N GLY A 194 -15.23 -14.86 4.08
CA GLY A 194 -15.41 -15.54 2.81
C GLY A 194 -15.84 -17.01 2.96
N MET A 195 -15.22 -17.75 3.88
CA MET A 195 -15.62 -19.15 4.15
C MET A 195 -17.06 -19.24 4.64
N ILE A 196 -17.46 -18.29 5.48
CA ILE A 196 -18.83 -18.13 5.96
C ILE A 196 -19.77 -17.76 4.79
N ALA A 197 -19.41 -16.82 3.93
CA ALA A 197 -20.18 -16.46 2.73
C ALA A 197 -20.34 -17.66 1.77
N PHE A 198 -19.31 -18.47 1.61
CA PHE A 198 -19.36 -19.69 0.80
C PHE A 198 -20.26 -20.77 1.43
N GLY A 199 -20.11 -20.99 2.74
CA GLY A 199 -20.91 -21.94 3.51
C GLY A 199 -22.40 -21.58 3.51
N THR A 200 -22.72 -20.29 3.75
CA THR A 200 -24.10 -19.78 3.65
C THR A 200 -24.68 -19.96 2.26
N TRP A 201 -23.94 -19.62 1.20
CA TRP A 201 -24.40 -19.85 -0.16
C TRP A 201 -24.76 -21.33 -0.39
N GLY A 202 -23.90 -22.25 0.07
CA GLY A 202 -24.13 -23.69 -0.04
C GLY A 202 -25.36 -24.17 0.73
N LEU A 203 -25.55 -23.67 1.97
CA LEU A 203 -26.71 -23.96 2.80
C LEU A 203 -27.99 -23.39 2.16
N LEU A 204 -27.97 -22.13 1.74
CA LEU A 204 -29.09 -21.47 1.06
C LEU A 204 -29.47 -22.19 -0.25
N ARG A 205 -28.52 -22.69 -1.02
CA ARG A 205 -28.81 -23.49 -2.24
C ARG A 205 -29.54 -24.80 -1.92
N ARG A 206 -29.20 -25.46 -0.81
CA ARG A 206 -29.89 -26.68 -0.34
C ARG A 206 -31.26 -26.37 0.27
N VAL A 207 -31.34 -25.27 1.01
CA VAL A 207 -32.51 -24.84 1.79
C VAL A 207 -33.51 -24.01 0.97
N ARG A 208 -33.13 -23.42 -0.16
CA ARG A 208 -34.08 -22.72 -1.06
C ARG A 208 -35.09 -23.69 -1.71
N GLN A 209 -34.95 -25.01 -1.51
CA GLN A 209 -36.01 -26.00 -1.72
C GLN A 209 -37.01 -26.12 -0.56
N SER A 210 -36.76 -25.49 0.60
CA SER A 210 -37.58 -25.55 1.83
C SER A 210 -37.46 -24.26 2.68
N ARG A 211 -38.33 -23.28 2.38
CA ARG A 211 -38.77 -22.08 3.17
C ARG A 211 -37.74 -21.01 3.63
N ARG A 212 -38.21 -19.75 3.62
CA ARG A 212 -37.45 -18.49 3.90
C ARG A 212 -36.84 -18.39 5.31
N SER A 213 -37.40 -19.06 6.32
CA SER A 213 -36.96 -18.99 7.73
C SER A 213 -35.54 -19.52 7.94
N ALA A 214 -35.12 -20.50 7.14
CA ALA A 214 -33.81 -21.12 7.27
C ALA A 214 -32.68 -20.29 6.62
N ALA A 215 -33.02 -19.31 5.78
CA ALA A 215 -32.06 -18.31 5.31
C ALA A 215 -31.64 -17.34 6.43
N LEU A 216 -32.58 -16.98 7.31
CA LEU A 216 -32.29 -16.19 8.50
C LEU A 216 -31.40 -16.98 9.47
N ILE A 217 -31.70 -18.26 9.70
CA ILE A 217 -30.87 -19.13 10.57
C ILE A 217 -29.45 -19.28 10.01
N ALA A 218 -29.30 -19.49 8.69
CA ALA A 218 -27.99 -19.56 8.03
C ALA A 218 -27.19 -18.25 8.21
N ALA A 219 -27.85 -17.10 8.09
CA ALA A 219 -27.24 -15.79 8.33
C ALA A 219 -26.85 -15.59 9.81
N SER A 220 -27.71 -16.01 10.75
CA SER A 220 -27.45 -15.91 12.20
C SER A 220 -26.27 -16.77 12.64
N VAL A 221 -26.19 -18.02 12.17
CA VAL A 221 -25.06 -18.94 12.46
C VAL A 221 -23.75 -18.37 11.92
N SER A 222 -23.84 -17.69 10.78
CA SER A 222 -22.70 -17.09 10.09
C SER A 222 -22.17 -15.86 10.79
N VAL A 223 -23.06 -15.00 11.28
CA VAL A 223 -22.70 -13.88 12.15
C VAL A 223 -22.10 -14.41 13.46
N ALA A 224 -22.70 -15.43 14.08
CA ALA A 224 -22.17 -16.04 15.31
C ALA A 224 -20.78 -16.68 15.13
N ALA A 225 -20.54 -17.36 14.00
CA ALA A 225 -19.24 -17.91 13.65
C ALA A 225 -18.19 -16.81 13.45
N LEU A 226 -18.56 -15.72 12.76
CA LEU A 226 -17.68 -14.57 12.55
C LEU A 226 -17.31 -13.89 13.88
N LEU A 227 -18.29 -13.66 14.76
CA LEU A 227 -18.07 -13.09 16.09
C LEU A 227 -17.20 -13.99 16.98
N SER A 228 -17.28 -15.31 16.81
CA SER A 228 -16.44 -16.27 17.54
C SER A 228 -14.98 -16.24 17.09
N VAL A 229 -14.71 -16.06 15.80
CA VAL A 229 -13.34 -15.90 15.26
C VAL A 229 -12.67 -14.61 15.78
N VAL A 230 -13.45 -13.56 16.04
CA VAL A 230 -12.95 -12.29 16.60
C VAL A 230 -12.78 -12.36 18.13
N GLY A 231 -13.14 -13.48 18.78
CA GLY A 231 -13.02 -13.63 20.24
C GLY A 231 -14.07 -12.85 21.04
N LEU A 232 -15.13 -12.37 20.38
CA LEU A 232 -16.20 -11.59 21.01
C LEU A 232 -17.24 -12.47 21.72
N THR A 233 -17.15 -13.79 21.57
CA THR A 233 -18.04 -14.76 22.25
C THR A 233 -17.29 -15.55 23.32
N PRO A 234 -17.97 -16.09 24.35
CA PRO A 234 -17.36 -16.97 25.35
C PRO A 234 -16.65 -18.18 24.73
N ALA A 235 -17.24 -18.77 23.67
CA ALA A 235 -16.64 -19.86 22.91
C ALA A 235 -15.35 -19.43 22.18
N GLY A 236 -15.33 -18.24 21.57
CA GLY A 236 -14.13 -17.67 20.95
C GLY A 236 -13.01 -17.44 21.98
N LYS A 237 -13.36 -16.93 23.16
CA LYS A 237 -12.40 -16.74 24.27
C LYS A 237 -11.82 -18.06 24.77
N LEU A 238 -12.61 -19.13 24.87
CA LEU A 238 -12.15 -20.46 25.31
C LEU A 238 -11.16 -21.09 24.30
N VAL A 239 -11.45 -20.98 23.01
CA VAL A 239 -10.54 -21.46 21.94
C VAL A 239 -9.22 -20.70 21.96
N LEU A 240 -9.25 -19.38 22.17
CA LEU A 240 -8.05 -18.55 22.26
C LEU A 240 -7.19 -18.87 23.50
N HIS A 241 -7.81 -19.16 24.64
CA HIS A 241 -7.08 -19.60 25.85
C HIS A 241 -6.43 -20.98 25.65
N GLY A 242 -7.09 -21.91 24.95
CA GLY A 242 -6.49 -23.21 24.62
C GLY A 242 -5.31 -23.11 23.64
N ALA A 243 -5.36 -22.14 22.73
CA ALA A 243 -4.30 -21.89 21.74
C ALA A 243 -2.99 -21.39 22.37
N GLN A 244 -3.02 -20.74 23.54
CA GLN A 244 -1.82 -20.28 24.25
C GLN A 244 -0.88 -21.41 24.71
N ARG A 245 -1.32 -22.67 24.65
CA ARG A 245 -0.47 -23.83 24.95
C ARG A 245 0.55 -24.17 23.85
N PHE A 246 0.50 -23.49 22.70
CA PHE A 246 1.43 -23.67 21.59
C PHE A 246 2.28 -22.41 21.39
N PRO A 247 3.63 -22.48 21.44
CA PRO A 247 4.52 -21.31 21.38
C PRO A 247 4.28 -20.39 20.16
N GLY A 248 3.94 -20.96 19.00
CA GLY A 248 3.64 -20.18 17.79
C GLY A 248 2.26 -19.49 17.77
N MET A 249 1.34 -19.90 18.65
CA MET A 249 -0.04 -19.39 18.72
C MET A 249 -0.22 -18.30 19.79
N GLU A 250 0.69 -18.19 20.75
CA GLU A 250 0.68 -17.18 21.81
C GLU A 250 0.69 -15.76 21.23
N TYR A 251 1.57 -15.49 20.26
CA TYR A 251 1.64 -14.20 19.58
C TYR A 251 0.36 -13.88 18.78
N LEU A 252 -0.24 -14.87 18.12
CA LEU A 252 -1.51 -14.66 17.41
C LEU A 252 -2.64 -14.33 18.39
N ALA A 253 -2.72 -15.06 19.52
CA ALA A 253 -3.71 -14.83 20.55
C ALA A 253 -3.57 -13.42 21.15
N SER A 254 -2.36 -12.97 21.47
CA SER A 254 -2.12 -11.63 22.01
C SER A 254 -2.58 -10.52 21.05
N ARG A 255 -2.34 -10.70 19.74
CA ARG A 255 -2.77 -9.75 18.70
C ARG A 255 -4.29 -9.69 18.54
N LEU A 256 -4.98 -10.82 18.66
CA LEU A 256 -6.44 -10.86 18.63
C LEU A 256 -7.03 -10.23 19.89
N MET A 257 -6.44 -10.47 21.07
CA MET A 257 -6.87 -9.87 22.33
C MET A 257 -6.64 -8.35 22.40
N SER A 258 -5.57 -7.85 21.78
CA SER A 258 -5.27 -6.42 21.73
C SER A 258 -6.03 -5.67 20.63
N ALA A 259 -6.97 -6.33 19.92
CA ALA A 259 -7.74 -5.71 18.86
C ALA A 259 -8.61 -4.55 19.39
N GLY A 260 -8.42 -3.37 18.81
CA GLY A 260 -9.12 -2.15 19.21
C GLY A 260 -8.43 -1.34 20.31
N THR A 261 -7.44 -1.90 21.01
CA THR A 261 -6.70 -1.20 22.09
C THR A 261 -5.23 -0.94 21.75
N ASP A 262 -4.67 -1.62 20.74
CA ASP A 262 -3.30 -1.37 20.28
C ASP A 262 -3.16 -0.05 19.50
N SER A 263 -1.98 0.55 19.57
CA SER A 263 -1.65 1.82 18.89
C SER A 263 -1.95 1.80 17.39
N ALA A 264 -1.76 0.67 16.72
CA ALA A 264 -2.09 0.51 15.31
C ALA A 264 -3.61 0.56 15.02
N SER A 265 -4.46 0.09 15.95
CA SER A 265 -5.92 0.17 15.79
C SER A 265 -6.42 1.59 16.11
N ILE A 266 -5.92 2.19 17.19
CA ILE A 266 -6.25 3.58 17.58
C ILE A 266 -5.81 4.57 16.49
N GLY A 267 -4.59 4.40 15.96
CA GLY A 267 -4.04 5.23 14.89
C GLY A 267 -4.88 5.21 13.61
N ARG A 268 -5.53 4.08 13.28
CA ARG A 268 -6.45 3.99 12.13
C ARG A 268 -7.77 4.71 12.36
N VAL A 269 -8.33 4.66 13.57
CA VAL A 269 -9.57 5.41 13.88
C VAL A 269 -9.33 6.90 13.75
N ILE A 270 -8.21 7.40 14.28
CA ILE A 270 -7.80 8.80 14.12
C ILE A 270 -7.55 9.12 12.65
N LEU A 271 -6.88 8.23 11.91
CA LEU A 271 -6.64 8.38 10.47
C LEU A 271 -7.93 8.50 9.68
N TRP A 272 -8.92 7.65 9.92
CA TRP A 272 -10.19 7.71 9.21
C TRP A 272 -10.97 8.97 9.54
N ARG A 273 -10.89 9.44 10.78
CA ARG A 273 -11.46 10.72 11.18
C ARG A 273 -10.79 11.88 10.44
N ASP A 274 -9.46 11.93 10.41
CA ASP A 274 -8.74 12.97 9.67
C ASP A 274 -9.02 12.89 8.16
N VAL A 275 -9.16 11.68 7.62
CA VAL A 275 -9.55 11.48 6.21
C VAL A 275 -10.91 12.11 5.93
N VAL A 276 -11.93 11.84 6.76
CA VAL A 276 -13.29 12.33 6.53
C VAL A 276 -13.43 13.81 6.85
N ASP A 277 -12.91 14.25 8.00
CA ASP A 277 -13.15 15.59 8.52
C ASP A 277 -12.21 16.65 7.91
N ARG A 278 -11.04 16.24 7.41
CA ARG A 278 -9.96 17.19 7.05
C ARG A 278 -9.38 16.99 5.65
N ILE A 279 -9.22 15.74 5.19
CA ILE A 279 -8.64 15.48 3.85
C ILE A 279 -9.71 15.54 2.77
N LEU A 280 -10.80 14.77 2.91
CA LEU A 280 -11.83 14.65 1.87
C LEU A 280 -12.48 15.99 1.48
N PRO A 281 -12.77 16.94 2.40
CA PRO A 281 -13.29 18.26 2.01
C PRO A 281 -12.43 18.97 0.97
N GLU A 282 -11.11 18.76 1.01
CA GLU A 282 -10.13 19.39 0.13
C GLU A 282 -9.93 18.66 -1.20
N VAL A 283 -10.22 17.35 -1.26
CA VAL A 283 -9.87 16.51 -2.43
C VAL A 283 -11.01 15.63 -2.96
N TRP A 284 -12.24 15.72 -2.46
CA TRP A 284 -13.32 14.78 -2.79
C TRP A 284 -13.61 14.65 -4.30
N LEU A 285 -13.48 15.72 -5.09
CA LEU A 285 -13.86 15.70 -6.50
C LEU A 285 -12.83 14.94 -7.34
N SER A 286 -11.58 15.41 -7.32
CA SER A 286 -10.50 14.90 -8.18
C SER A 286 -9.57 13.92 -7.49
N GLY A 287 -9.58 13.89 -6.15
CA GLY A 287 -8.56 13.23 -5.34
C GLY A 287 -7.27 14.05 -5.25
N ALA A 288 -6.40 13.67 -4.32
CA ALA A 288 -5.06 14.20 -4.15
C ALA A 288 -4.11 13.76 -5.28
N GLY A 289 -4.49 12.71 -6.02
CA GLY A 289 -3.67 12.03 -7.02
C GLY A 289 -3.28 10.62 -6.61
N PRO A 290 -3.17 9.68 -7.57
CA PRO A 290 -2.63 8.34 -7.31
C PRO A 290 -1.28 8.38 -6.59
N GLY A 291 -1.17 7.66 -5.47
CA GLY A 291 0.03 7.61 -4.64
C GLY A 291 0.33 8.88 -3.82
N MET A 292 -0.55 9.89 -3.83
CA MET A 292 -0.35 11.17 -3.12
C MET A 292 -1.04 11.23 -1.76
N PHE A 293 -1.57 10.11 -1.24
CA PHE A 293 -2.21 10.10 0.08
C PHE A 293 -1.30 10.67 1.16
N ARG A 294 0.00 10.33 1.14
CA ARG A 294 0.98 10.84 2.11
C ARG A 294 1.06 12.37 2.09
N VAL A 295 1.06 12.98 0.92
CA VAL A 295 1.10 14.44 0.76
C VAL A 295 -0.18 15.06 1.34
N ALA A 296 -1.35 14.48 1.05
CA ALA A 296 -2.62 14.93 1.61
C ALA A 296 -2.65 14.80 3.14
N PHE A 297 -2.21 13.66 3.66
CA PHE A 297 -2.11 13.40 5.09
C PHE A 297 -1.21 14.42 5.79
N THR A 298 -0.03 14.69 5.21
CA THR A 298 0.94 15.65 5.74
C THR A 298 0.33 17.05 5.89
N ARG A 299 -0.44 17.50 4.89
CA ARG A 299 -1.06 18.84 4.86
C ARG A 299 -2.21 19.01 5.84
N TYR A 300 -3.02 17.96 6.04
CA TYR A 300 -4.33 18.10 6.66
C TYR A 300 -4.51 17.28 7.95
N ARG A 301 -3.55 16.44 8.35
CA ARG A 301 -3.64 15.64 9.60
C ARG A 301 -3.86 16.51 10.84
N SER A 302 -4.41 15.91 11.88
CA SER A 302 -4.53 16.50 13.22
C SER A 302 -3.28 16.26 14.08
N ASN A 303 -3.20 16.94 15.23
CA ASN A 303 -2.17 16.68 16.24
C ASN A 303 -2.46 15.45 17.13
N ASN A 304 -3.52 14.68 16.84
CA ASN A 304 -3.93 13.56 17.69
C ASN A 304 -2.89 12.41 17.72
N TYR A 305 -1.90 12.43 16.81
CA TYR A 305 -0.80 11.46 16.75
C TYR A 305 0.34 11.73 17.74
N ALA A 306 0.36 12.89 18.40
CA ALA A 306 1.45 13.31 19.29
C ALA A 306 1.82 12.27 20.36
N GLN A 307 0.85 11.47 20.79
CA GLN A 307 1.00 10.52 21.90
C GLN A 307 1.53 9.13 21.48
N PHE A 308 1.41 8.74 20.21
CA PHE A 308 1.73 7.37 19.77
C PHE A 308 2.49 7.29 18.44
N GLY A 309 2.72 8.42 17.77
CA GLY A 309 3.49 8.48 16.54
C GLY A 309 3.60 9.89 15.97
N PRO A 310 4.24 10.86 16.65
CA PRO A 310 4.36 12.25 16.19
C PRO A 310 5.14 12.41 14.87
N ASP A 311 5.87 11.38 14.43
CA ASP A 311 6.62 11.32 13.17
C ASP A 311 5.88 10.57 12.04
N VAL A 312 4.64 10.14 12.27
CA VAL A 312 3.94 9.28 11.30
C VAL A 312 3.55 10.03 10.03
N HIS A 313 3.80 9.42 8.88
CA HIS A 313 3.41 9.92 7.57
C HIS A 313 2.81 8.76 6.74
N TRP A 314 1.53 8.47 7.00
CA TRP A 314 0.83 7.34 6.39
C TRP A 314 0.84 7.41 4.86
N GLU A 315 0.98 6.26 4.23
CA GLU A 315 1.08 6.11 2.79
C GLU A 315 -0.25 5.77 2.11
N ASN A 316 -1.27 5.44 2.90
CA ASN A 316 -2.64 5.20 2.47
C ASN A 316 -3.62 5.36 3.64
N ALA A 317 -4.91 5.40 3.33
CA ALA A 317 -5.98 5.51 4.34
C ALA A 317 -6.18 4.25 5.21
N HIS A 318 -5.44 3.16 4.94
CA HIS A 318 -5.67 1.82 5.50
C HIS A 318 -7.13 1.36 5.37
N ASN A 319 -7.80 1.78 4.31
CA ASN A 319 -9.12 1.35 3.91
C ASN A 319 -9.25 1.59 2.40
N PHE A 320 -9.48 0.54 1.62
CA PHE A 320 -9.56 0.60 0.16
C PHE A 320 -10.51 1.67 -0.36
N PHE A 321 -11.68 1.84 0.24
CA PHE A 321 -12.68 2.80 -0.24
C PHE A 321 -12.24 4.24 0.05
N LEU A 322 -11.76 4.50 1.27
CA LEU A 322 -11.22 5.81 1.63
C LEU A 322 -9.96 6.15 0.82
N ASP A 323 -9.11 5.17 0.55
CA ASP A 323 -7.90 5.32 -0.26
C ASP A 323 -8.26 5.68 -1.71
N ARG A 324 -9.22 4.98 -2.32
CA ARG A 324 -9.73 5.33 -3.66
C ARG A 324 -10.38 6.69 -3.69
N PHE A 325 -11.16 7.05 -2.66
CA PHE A 325 -11.83 8.34 -2.63
C PHE A 325 -10.85 9.51 -2.44
N THR A 326 -9.87 9.35 -1.55
CA THR A 326 -8.87 10.39 -1.29
C THR A 326 -7.86 10.54 -2.42
N GLU A 327 -7.41 9.46 -3.07
CA GLU A 327 -6.41 9.55 -4.15
C GLU A 327 -7.03 9.78 -5.53
N GLN A 328 -8.22 9.23 -5.82
CA GLN A 328 -8.83 9.25 -7.16
C GLN A 328 -10.15 10.01 -7.23
N GLY A 329 -10.58 10.61 -6.11
CA GLY A 329 -11.82 11.36 -6.02
C GLY A 329 -13.07 10.49 -6.18
N VAL A 330 -14.22 11.16 -6.27
CA VAL A 330 -15.52 10.50 -6.43
C VAL A 330 -15.58 9.64 -7.69
N LEU A 331 -14.93 10.06 -8.79
CA LEU A 331 -14.92 9.29 -10.04
C LEU A 331 -14.18 7.97 -9.89
N GLY A 332 -13.03 7.97 -9.20
CA GLY A 332 -12.26 6.75 -8.95
C GLY A 332 -12.99 5.78 -8.02
N LEU A 333 -13.65 6.31 -6.98
CA LEU A 333 -14.50 5.51 -6.10
C LEU A 333 -15.67 4.88 -6.87
N LEU A 334 -16.40 5.65 -7.68
CA LEU A 334 -17.52 5.16 -8.48
C LEU A 334 -17.07 4.11 -9.50
N ALA A 335 -15.90 4.28 -10.13
CA ALA A 335 -15.35 3.28 -11.05
C ALA A 335 -15.02 1.96 -10.35
N ALA A 336 -14.40 2.02 -9.17
CA ALA A 336 -14.12 0.85 -8.36
C ALA A 336 -15.41 0.13 -7.91
N LEU A 337 -16.42 0.89 -7.46
CA LEU A 337 -17.72 0.35 -7.07
C LEU A 337 -18.44 -0.30 -8.26
N ALA A 338 -18.42 0.32 -9.44
CA ALA A 338 -19.03 -0.25 -10.64
C ALA A 338 -18.40 -1.60 -11.02
N LEU A 339 -17.08 -1.72 -10.89
CA LEU A 339 -16.35 -2.98 -11.11
C LEU A 339 -16.73 -4.05 -10.07
N ILE A 340 -16.85 -3.68 -8.80
CA ILE A 340 -17.27 -4.58 -7.70
C ILE A 340 -18.70 -5.07 -7.93
N VAL A 341 -19.63 -4.17 -8.26
CA VAL A 341 -21.03 -4.51 -8.56
C VAL A 341 -21.11 -5.42 -9.77
N ALA A 342 -20.38 -5.11 -10.85
CA ALA A 342 -20.32 -5.94 -12.05
C ALA A 342 -19.77 -7.34 -11.74
N PHE A 343 -18.73 -7.45 -10.90
CA PHE A 343 -18.19 -8.73 -10.47
C PHE A 343 -19.26 -9.58 -9.78
N PHE A 344 -19.92 -9.07 -8.74
CA PHE A 344 -20.89 -9.85 -7.98
C PHE A 344 -22.13 -10.18 -8.81
N HIS A 345 -22.55 -9.26 -9.68
CA HIS A 345 -23.60 -9.50 -10.66
C HIS A 345 -23.22 -10.67 -11.61
N ASN A 346 -22.00 -10.66 -12.14
CA ASN A 346 -21.50 -11.71 -13.03
C ASN A 346 -21.42 -13.07 -12.34
N ILE A 347 -20.90 -13.12 -11.11
CA ILE A 347 -20.82 -14.35 -10.33
C ILE A 347 -22.22 -14.91 -10.07
N ASN A 348 -23.17 -14.07 -9.65
CA ASN A 348 -24.54 -14.51 -9.42
C ASN A 348 -25.18 -15.07 -10.70
N ARG A 349 -25.02 -14.38 -11.84
CA ARG A 349 -25.52 -14.87 -13.13
C ARG A 349 -24.83 -16.17 -13.56
N ALA A 350 -23.52 -16.30 -13.37
CA ALA A 350 -22.78 -17.52 -13.71
C ALA A 350 -23.22 -18.72 -12.85
N ILE A 351 -23.49 -18.50 -11.56
CA ILE A 351 -24.06 -19.52 -10.65
C ILE A 351 -25.43 -20.00 -11.15
N HIS A 352 -26.28 -19.08 -11.61
CA HIS A 352 -27.63 -19.41 -12.08
C HIS A 352 -27.66 -20.00 -13.49
N ALA A 353 -26.75 -19.60 -14.37
CA ALA A 353 -26.65 -20.12 -15.73
C ALA A 353 -25.95 -21.50 -15.80
N SER A 354 -25.21 -21.90 -14.78
CA SER A 354 -24.52 -23.20 -14.74
C SER A 354 -25.48 -24.33 -14.39
N ASN A 355 -25.63 -25.29 -15.31
CA ASN A 355 -26.36 -26.55 -15.07
C ASN A 355 -25.55 -27.54 -14.21
N ASP A 356 -24.24 -27.36 -14.11
CA ASP A 356 -23.36 -28.21 -13.29
C ASP A 356 -23.21 -27.60 -11.88
N ARG A 357 -23.57 -28.38 -10.85
CA ARG A 357 -23.46 -27.99 -9.43
C ARG A 357 -22.01 -27.70 -9.01
N ARG A 358 -21.04 -28.44 -9.56
CA ARG A 358 -19.61 -28.26 -9.26
C ARG A 358 -19.08 -26.94 -9.82
N ARG A 359 -19.47 -26.59 -11.04
CA ARG A 359 -19.13 -25.30 -11.66
C ARG A 359 -19.80 -24.13 -10.94
N ALA A 360 -21.07 -24.28 -10.54
CA ALA A 360 -21.77 -23.28 -9.73
C ALA A 360 -21.07 -23.06 -8.37
N ALA A 361 -20.61 -24.14 -7.71
CA ALA A 361 -19.82 -24.05 -6.49
C ALA A 361 -18.47 -23.36 -6.71
N ALA A 362 -17.77 -23.63 -7.82
CA ALA A 362 -16.55 -22.90 -8.16
C ALA A 362 -16.82 -21.39 -8.33
N CYS A 363 -17.88 -20.99 -9.03
CA CYS A 363 -18.29 -19.58 -9.14
C CYS A 363 -18.54 -18.95 -7.76
N ALA A 364 -19.24 -19.66 -6.87
CA ALA A 364 -19.51 -19.17 -5.53
C ALA A 364 -18.25 -19.03 -4.67
N ALA A 365 -17.28 -19.94 -4.80
CA ALA A 365 -15.98 -19.84 -4.13
C ALA A 365 -15.20 -18.61 -4.60
N ILE A 366 -15.19 -18.32 -5.90
CA ILE A 366 -14.57 -17.10 -6.45
C ILE A 366 -15.29 -15.84 -5.93
N GLY A 367 -16.62 -15.84 -5.88
CA GLY A 367 -17.42 -14.77 -5.29
C GLY A 367 -17.09 -14.51 -3.82
N ALA A 368 -17.04 -15.59 -3.03
CA ALA A 368 -16.63 -15.54 -1.63
C ALA A 368 -15.20 -15.01 -1.47
N GLY A 369 -14.30 -15.32 -2.41
CA GLY A 369 -12.93 -14.83 -2.42
C GLY A 369 -12.82 -13.32 -2.57
N LEU A 370 -13.57 -12.70 -3.50
CA LEU A 370 -13.58 -11.23 -3.55
C LEU A 370 -14.23 -10.63 -2.30
N GLY A 371 -15.30 -11.25 -1.77
CA GLY A 371 -15.91 -10.83 -0.51
C GLY A 371 -14.93 -10.84 0.66
N ALA A 372 -14.14 -11.90 0.79
CA ALA A 372 -13.06 -12.03 1.78
C ALA A 372 -12.04 -10.88 1.67
N VAL A 373 -11.60 -10.62 0.45
CA VAL A 373 -10.65 -9.55 0.15
C VAL A 373 -11.23 -8.19 0.53
N LEU A 374 -12.48 -7.88 0.15
CA LEU A 374 -13.11 -6.60 0.46
C LEU A 374 -13.24 -6.37 1.97
N VAL A 375 -13.62 -7.40 2.73
CA VAL A 375 -13.62 -7.33 4.21
C VAL A 375 -12.22 -7.02 4.76
N SER A 376 -11.20 -7.68 4.23
CA SER A 376 -9.81 -7.45 4.63
C SER A 376 -9.31 -6.04 4.27
N GLN A 377 -9.74 -5.54 3.12
CA GLN A 377 -9.41 -4.24 2.56
C GLN A 377 -10.15 -3.08 3.24
N CYS A 378 -11.14 -3.33 4.10
CA CYS A 378 -11.68 -2.30 5.00
C CYS A 378 -10.67 -1.82 6.06
N PHE A 379 -9.57 -2.56 6.25
CA PHE A 379 -8.56 -2.31 7.29
C PHE A 379 -7.13 -2.21 6.74
N ASN A 380 -6.97 -2.17 5.41
CA ASN A 380 -5.70 -1.97 4.72
C ASN A 380 -5.90 -1.15 3.44
N GLY A 381 -4.80 -0.65 2.89
CA GLY A 381 -4.78 -0.05 1.56
C GLY A 381 -4.34 -1.05 0.49
N GLU A 382 -4.09 -0.54 -0.71
CA GLU A 382 -3.64 -1.35 -1.84
C GLU A 382 -2.14 -1.27 -2.12
N LEU A 383 -1.58 -2.43 -2.48
CA LEU A 383 -0.29 -2.56 -3.16
C LEU A 383 -0.46 -3.16 -4.56
N VAL A 384 0.58 -3.05 -5.39
CA VAL A 384 0.63 -3.62 -6.75
C VAL A 384 0.14 -5.08 -6.79
N PRO A 385 0.59 -6.02 -5.93
CA PRO A 385 0.11 -7.40 -5.98
C PRO A 385 -1.39 -7.52 -5.71
N THR A 386 -1.92 -6.81 -4.69
CA THR A 386 -3.33 -6.90 -4.32
C THR A 386 -4.24 -6.25 -5.37
N THR A 387 -3.83 -5.10 -5.93
CA THR A 387 -4.60 -4.43 -6.98
C THR A 387 -4.61 -5.20 -8.29
N TYR A 388 -3.48 -5.79 -8.67
CA TYR A 388 -3.44 -6.66 -9.84
C TYR A 388 -4.43 -7.83 -9.71
N HIS A 389 -4.44 -8.50 -8.55
CA HIS A 389 -5.35 -9.61 -8.30
C HIS A 389 -6.81 -9.15 -8.20
N PHE A 390 -7.09 -7.95 -7.69
CA PHE A 390 -8.43 -7.35 -7.75
C PHE A 390 -8.95 -7.25 -9.19
N TYR A 391 -8.18 -6.63 -10.09
CA TYR A 391 -8.57 -6.53 -11.50
C TYR A 391 -8.62 -7.91 -12.19
N LEU A 392 -7.72 -8.83 -11.83
CA LEU A 392 -7.71 -10.20 -12.34
C LEU A 392 -8.99 -10.96 -11.94
N TRP A 393 -9.44 -10.83 -10.69
CA TRP A 393 -10.69 -11.42 -10.22
C TRP A 393 -11.91 -10.88 -10.97
N ILE A 394 -11.93 -9.57 -11.22
CA ILE A 394 -12.97 -8.96 -12.06
C ILE A 394 -12.94 -9.58 -13.46
N ALA A 395 -11.77 -9.65 -14.10
CA ALA A 395 -11.61 -10.25 -15.42
C ALA A 395 -12.05 -11.74 -15.47
N ILE A 396 -11.72 -12.52 -14.43
CA ILE A 396 -12.15 -13.91 -14.27
C ILE A 396 -13.68 -13.99 -14.22
N SER A 397 -14.37 -13.11 -13.49
CA SER A 397 -15.84 -13.13 -13.41
C SER A 397 -16.51 -12.94 -14.78
N PHE A 398 -15.98 -12.03 -15.60
CA PHE A 398 -16.45 -11.80 -16.96
C PHE A 398 -16.18 -13.00 -17.87
N GLY A 399 -14.98 -13.58 -17.78
CA GLY A 399 -14.62 -14.81 -18.51
C GLY A 399 -15.50 -16.01 -18.13
N MET A 400 -15.76 -16.20 -16.84
CA MET A 400 -16.62 -17.26 -16.32
C MET A 400 -18.06 -17.11 -16.82
N LEU A 401 -18.66 -15.93 -16.71
CA LEU A 401 -20.02 -15.70 -17.21
C LEU A 401 -20.10 -15.96 -18.73
N GLY A 402 -19.09 -15.54 -19.48
CA GLY A 402 -19.00 -15.79 -20.92
C GLY A 402 -18.95 -17.27 -21.31
N CYS A 403 -18.53 -18.16 -20.40
CA CYS A 403 -18.56 -19.62 -20.61
C CYS A 403 -19.97 -20.22 -20.50
N PHE A 404 -20.93 -19.50 -19.89
CA PHE A 404 -22.30 -19.99 -19.65
C PHE A 404 -23.35 -19.29 -20.52
N GLU A 405 -23.06 -18.11 -21.07
CA GLU A 405 -23.98 -17.43 -22.00
C GLU A 405 -23.98 -18.09 -23.39
N LYS A 406 -25.17 -18.37 -23.93
CA LYS A 406 -25.33 -18.85 -25.31
C LYS A 406 -24.82 -17.79 -26.30
N PRO A 407 -24.16 -18.17 -27.41
CA PRO A 407 -23.81 -17.22 -28.46
C PRO A 407 -25.07 -16.52 -28.97
N SER A 408 -25.08 -15.18 -28.96
CA SER A 408 -26.07 -14.43 -29.74
C SER A 408 -25.83 -14.67 -31.23
N ALA A 409 -26.89 -14.81 -32.03
CA ALA A 409 -26.81 -14.94 -33.49
C ALA A 409 -25.99 -13.80 -34.15
N ALA A 410 -26.03 -12.60 -33.58
CA ALA A 410 -25.23 -11.44 -34.02
C ALA A 410 -23.71 -11.58 -33.73
N ALA A 411 -23.30 -12.48 -32.83
CA ALA A 411 -21.90 -12.74 -32.51
C ALA A 411 -21.25 -13.81 -33.41
N VAL A 412 -22.06 -14.51 -34.22
CA VAL A 412 -21.61 -15.50 -35.21
C VAL A 412 -21.38 -14.85 -36.57
N ALA A 413 -21.96 -13.68 -36.82
CA ALA A 413 -21.63 -12.87 -37.97
C ALA A 413 -20.14 -12.47 -37.92
N HIS A 414 -19.33 -13.05 -38.82
CA HIS A 414 -17.97 -12.60 -39.12
C HIS A 414 -18.05 -11.17 -39.67
N GLY A 415 -18.17 -10.20 -38.77
CA GLY A 415 -18.03 -8.82 -39.17
C GLY A 415 -16.57 -8.55 -39.44
N GLU A 416 -16.28 -8.00 -40.62
CA GLU A 416 -14.94 -7.57 -41.00
C GLU A 416 -14.31 -6.78 -39.84
N GLY A 417 -13.09 -7.18 -39.49
CA GLY A 417 -12.29 -6.45 -38.52
C GLY A 417 -11.99 -5.04 -39.04
N PRO A 418 -11.41 -4.16 -38.22
CA PRO A 418 -10.92 -2.88 -38.72
C PRO A 418 -9.99 -3.12 -39.92
N GLY A 419 -10.06 -2.25 -40.94
CA GLY A 419 -9.21 -2.36 -42.12
C GLY A 419 -7.71 -2.42 -41.75
N PRO A 420 -6.85 -2.98 -42.63
CA PRO A 420 -5.46 -3.31 -42.29
C PRO A 420 -4.66 -2.11 -41.79
N LEU A 421 -4.96 -0.91 -42.29
CA LEU A 421 -4.34 0.35 -41.84
C LEU A 421 -4.68 0.67 -40.38
N LEU A 422 -5.97 0.62 -39.99
CA LEU A 422 -6.40 0.90 -38.63
C LEU A 422 -5.92 -0.19 -37.66
N ALA A 423 -5.96 -1.46 -38.07
CA ALA A 423 -5.42 -2.57 -37.29
C ALA A 423 -3.90 -2.42 -37.08
N GLY A 424 -3.17 -2.05 -38.13
CA GLY A 424 -1.73 -1.76 -38.07
C GLY A 424 -1.41 -0.59 -37.14
N ALA A 425 -2.18 0.49 -37.20
CA ALA A 425 -2.03 1.65 -36.32
C ALA A 425 -2.27 1.29 -34.84
N ILE A 426 -3.36 0.57 -34.54
CA ILE A 426 -3.66 0.10 -33.17
C ILE A 426 -2.52 -0.78 -32.66
N LEU A 427 -2.05 -1.74 -33.46
CA LEU A 427 -0.96 -2.63 -33.05
C LEU A 427 0.35 -1.86 -32.87
N GLY A 428 0.66 -0.90 -33.75
CA GLY A 428 1.83 -0.03 -33.64
C GLY A 428 1.84 0.79 -32.35
N VAL A 429 0.73 1.46 -32.01
CA VAL A 429 0.57 2.18 -30.73
C VAL A 429 0.76 1.24 -29.54
N THR A 430 0.17 0.06 -29.62
CA THR A 430 0.22 -0.96 -28.58
C THR A 430 1.66 -1.46 -28.34
N ILE A 431 2.41 -1.71 -29.42
CA ILE A 431 3.83 -2.07 -29.36
C ILE A 431 4.66 -0.91 -28.79
N GLY A 432 4.39 0.32 -29.21
CA GLY A 432 5.05 1.52 -28.67
C GLY A 432 4.87 1.64 -27.14
N ILE A 433 3.64 1.45 -26.64
CA ILE A 433 3.36 1.42 -25.20
C ILE A 433 4.14 0.29 -24.51
N SER A 434 4.17 -0.90 -25.10
CA SER A 434 4.93 -2.04 -24.56
C SER A 434 6.43 -1.76 -24.46
N VAL A 435 7.02 -1.17 -25.50
CA VAL A 435 8.44 -0.74 -25.48
C VAL A 435 8.66 0.28 -24.38
N GLY A 436 7.77 1.28 -24.25
CA GLY A 436 7.83 2.27 -23.16
C GLY A 436 7.76 1.65 -21.76
N LEU A 437 6.90 0.63 -21.56
CA LEU A 437 6.80 -0.09 -20.29
C LEU A 437 8.03 -0.93 -19.97
N VAL A 438 8.70 -1.51 -20.98
CA VAL A 438 9.96 -2.23 -20.79
C VAL A 438 11.09 -1.27 -20.47
N TRP A 439 11.19 -0.17 -21.24
CA TRP A 439 12.14 0.91 -20.98
C TRP A 439 11.99 1.46 -19.56
N TYR A 440 10.77 1.76 -19.12
CA TYR A 440 10.51 2.23 -17.77
C TYR A 440 10.93 1.22 -16.70
N ALA A 441 10.63 -0.07 -16.90
CA ALA A 441 11.00 -1.11 -15.96
C ALA A 441 12.52 -1.27 -15.83
N GLU A 442 13.25 -1.23 -16.96
CA GLU A 442 14.72 -1.26 -16.98
C GLU A 442 15.32 -0.05 -16.26
N ARG A 443 14.82 1.15 -16.52
CA ARG A 443 15.31 2.38 -15.87
C ARG A 443 15.09 2.38 -14.37
N ASN A 444 13.94 1.91 -13.90
CA ASN A 444 13.70 1.74 -12.46
C ASN A 444 14.63 0.69 -11.85
N TRP A 445 14.82 -0.45 -12.53
CA TRP A 445 15.73 -1.49 -12.06
C TRP A 445 17.17 -0.96 -11.93
N ARG A 446 17.62 -0.18 -12.91
CA ARG A 446 18.93 0.47 -12.89
C ARG A 446 19.05 1.47 -11.75
N ALA A 447 18.08 2.35 -11.57
CA ALA A 447 18.06 3.32 -10.47
C ALA A 447 18.05 2.64 -9.09
N GLU A 448 17.28 1.56 -8.92
CA GLU A 448 17.24 0.75 -7.70
C GLU A 448 18.59 0.08 -7.41
N THR A 449 19.25 -0.44 -8.45
CA THR A 449 20.59 -1.05 -8.34
C THR A 449 21.60 0.01 -7.89
N MET A 450 21.52 1.21 -8.46
CA MET A 450 22.38 2.33 -8.08
C MET A 450 22.09 2.84 -6.68
N LEU A 451 20.84 2.86 -6.23
CA LEU A 451 20.52 3.23 -4.84
C LEU A 451 21.23 2.30 -3.85
N ARG A 452 21.20 0.98 -4.09
CA ARG A 452 21.94 0.00 -3.27
C ARG A 452 23.45 0.22 -3.34
N ALA A 453 24.00 0.51 -4.52
CA ALA A 453 25.41 0.86 -4.67
C ALA A 453 25.76 2.13 -3.87
N GLY A 454 24.88 3.13 -3.88
CA GLY A 454 24.99 4.36 -3.10
C GLY A 454 24.97 4.11 -1.59
N GLU A 455 24.09 3.24 -1.10
CA GLU A 455 24.04 2.81 0.30
C GLU A 455 25.35 2.13 0.73
N GLN A 456 25.89 1.24 -0.11
CA GLN A 456 27.18 0.57 0.12
C GLN A 456 28.35 1.57 0.13
N ALA A 457 28.37 2.51 -0.82
CA ALA A 457 29.38 3.57 -0.88
C ALA A 457 29.30 4.49 0.35
N MET A 458 28.10 4.90 0.75
CA MET A 458 27.87 5.66 1.99
C MET A 458 28.37 4.87 3.22
N ASN A 459 28.08 3.57 3.31
CA ASN A 459 28.50 2.73 4.43
C ASN A 459 30.02 2.57 4.52
N SER A 460 30.70 2.45 3.38
CA SER A 460 32.16 2.38 3.26
C SER A 460 32.87 3.73 3.30
N SER A 461 32.13 4.82 3.51
CA SER A 461 32.66 6.20 3.51
C SER A 461 33.26 6.64 2.16
N ASP A 462 32.85 6.02 1.05
CA ASP A 462 33.24 6.38 -0.32
C ASP A 462 32.28 7.44 -0.91
N TRP A 463 32.66 8.72 -0.79
CA TRP A 463 31.87 9.82 -1.36
C TRP A 463 31.85 9.81 -2.90
N ARG A 464 32.89 9.26 -3.55
CA ARG A 464 32.97 9.24 -5.02
C ARG A 464 32.00 8.23 -5.59
N GLY A 465 32.00 7.02 -5.03
CA GLY A 465 31.03 5.97 -5.35
C GLY A 465 29.60 6.45 -5.09
N LEU A 466 29.36 7.15 -3.98
CA LEU A 466 28.05 7.73 -3.66
C LEU A 466 27.58 8.71 -4.75
N LEU A 467 28.44 9.65 -5.17
CA LEU A 467 28.09 10.62 -6.21
C LEU A 467 27.95 9.99 -7.59
N ALA A 468 28.77 8.99 -7.93
CA ALA A 468 28.67 8.27 -9.19
C ALA A 468 27.34 7.53 -9.29
N ALA A 469 26.99 6.75 -8.26
CA ALA A 469 25.73 6.02 -8.17
C ALA A 469 24.52 6.98 -8.22
N LYS A 470 24.60 8.10 -7.50
CA LYS A 470 23.58 9.16 -7.55
C LYS A 470 23.34 9.63 -8.99
N ASN A 471 24.40 10.09 -9.66
CA ASN A 471 24.28 10.68 -10.99
C ASN A 471 23.72 9.65 -11.99
N GLU A 472 24.13 8.39 -11.87
CA GLU A 472 23.60 7.32 -12.70
C GLU A 472 22.10 7.06 -12.43
N ALA A 473 21.69 6.97 -11.15
CA ALA A 473 20.29 6.79 -10.78
C ALA A 473 19.39 7.94 -11.26
N GLU A 474 19.80 9.18 -11.00
CA GLU A 474 19.06 10.38 -11.41
C GLU A 474 18.96 10.48 -12.94
N SER A 475 20.03 10.10 -13.67
CA SER A 475 20.01 10.05 -15.14
C SER A 475 19.13 8.92 -15.70
N ALA A 476 18.98 7.82 -14.96
CA ALA A 476 18.10 6.72 -15.36
C ALA A 476 16.63 7.13 -15.27
N THR A 477 16.26 7.89 -14.24
CA THR A 477 14.88 8.32 -13.98
C THR A 477 14.79 9.84 -13.71
N PRO A 478 15.08 10.70 -14.71
CA PRO A 478 15.15 12.16 -14.50
C PRO A 478 13.79 12.79 -14.13
N HIS A 479 12.71 12.08 -14.45
CA HIS A 479 11.32 12.50 -14.23
C HIS A 479 10.77 12.08 -12.85
N VAL A 480 11.50 11.26 -12.07
CA VAL A 480 11.06 10.76 -10.77
C VAL A 480 11.87 11.41 -9.64
N GLY A 481 11.19 12.06 -8.70
CA GLY A 481 11.84 12.72 -7.55
C GLY A 481 12.35 11.76 -6.47
N THR A 482 11.84 10.52 -6.45
CA THR A 482 12.17 9.48 -5.46
C THR A 482 13.67 9.26 -5.30
N TYR A 483 14.39 8.93 -6.38
CA TYR A 483 15.82 8.64 -6.27
C TYR A 483 16.65 9.89 -5.94
N HIS A 484 16.22 11.07 -6.40
CA HIS A 484 16.85 12.33 -6.00
C HIS A 484 16.72 12.56 -4.48
N LEU A 485 15.54 12.27 -3.93
CA LEU A 485 15.28 12.36 -2.48
C LEU A 485 16.11 11.35 -1.69
N ASP A 486 16.11 10.08 -2.10
CA ASP A 486 16.80 9.02 -1.37
C ASP A 486 18.32 9.26 -1.34
N PHE A 487 18.92 9.68 -2.47
CA PHE A 487 20.33 10.05 -2.50
C PHE A 487 20.63 11.32 -1.68
N ALA A 488 19.73 12.29 -1.63
CA ALA A 488 19.91 13.42 -0.72
C ALA A 488 19.87 12.98 0.75
N GLY A 489 19.02 12.03 1.10
CA GLY A 489 19.01 11.37 2.41
C GLY A 489 20.34 10.67 2.72
N LEU A 490 20.88 9.91 1.76
CA LEU A 490 22.21 9.28 1.91
C LEU A 490 23.31 10.32 2.12
N ILE A 491 23.26 11.46 1.44
CA ILE A 491 24.22 12.57 1.63
C ILE A 491 24.08 13.19 3.02
N VAL A 492 22.85 13.41 3.52
CA VAL A 492 22.61 13.88 4.89
C VAL A 492 23.23 12.92 5.90
N THR A 493 22.97 11.62 5.76
CA THR A 493 23.55 10.59 6.63
C THR A 493 25.07 10.54 6.51
N PHE A 494 25.62 10.62 5.30
CA PHE A 494 27.05 10.62 5.03
C PHE A 494 27.75 11.77 5.77
N LEU A 495 27.27 13.01 5.59
CA LEU A 495 27.86 14.21 6.18
C LEU A 495 27.64 14.31 7.69
N GLY A 496 26.61 13.65 8.23
CA GLY A 496 26.31 13.59 9.65
C GLY A 496 27.21 12.64 10.47
N ARG A 497 28.01 11.77 9.82
CA ARG A 497 28.89 10.84 10.54
C ARG A 497 30.09 11.58 11.19
N PRO A 498 30.41 11.33 12.47
CA PRO A 498 31.42 12.08 13.20
C PRO A 498 32.87 11.87 12.70
N ASN A 499 33.16 10.72 12.07
CA ASN A 499 34.53 10.33 11.67
C ASN A 499 34.84 10.58 10.18
N GLN A 500 34.06 11.44 9.52
CA GLN A 500 34.26 11.81 8.12
C GLN A 500 35.42 12.79 7.98
N ARG A 501 36.58 12.33 7.46
CA ARG A 501 37.69 13.21 7.10
C ARG A 501 37.46 13.80 5.71
N LEU A 502 36.67 14.87 5.66
CA LEU A 502 36.42 15.64 4.43
C LEU A 502 37.02 17.03 4.55
N ASP A 503 37.69 17.49 3.50
CA ASP A 503 38.06 18.89 3.36
C ASP A 503 36.80 19.79 3.38
N PRO A 504 36.83 21.00 3.99
CA PRO A 504 35.67 21.89 4.05
C PRO A 504 35.05 22.22 2.68
N SER A 505 35.85 22.35 1.62
CA SER A 505 35.34 22.63 0.27
C SER A 505 34.54 21.44 -0.28
N LEU A 506 35.04 20.22 -0.07
CA LEU A 506 34.35 18.99 -0.47
C LEU A 506 33.07 18.79 0.34
N ARG A 507 33.11 19.04 1.65
CA ARG A 507 31.93 18.98 2.52
C ARG A 507 30.83 19.93 2.03
N ARG A 508 31.21 21.17 1.69
CA ARG A 508 30.28 22.16 1.12
C ARG A 508 29.70 21.68 -0.21
N ARG A 509 30.54 21.22 -1.13
CA ARG A 509 30.10 20.71 -2.45
C ARG A 509 29.12 19.56 -2.32
N LEU A 510 29.37 18.60 -1.43
CA LEU A 510 28.45 17.47 -1.19
C LEU A 510 27.10 17.94 -0.68
N ALA A 511 27.08 18.90 0.25
CA ALA A 511 25.84 19.48 0.76
C ALA A 511 25.07 20.23 -0.35
N GLU A 512 25.76 21.03 -1.18
CA GLU A 512 25.14 21.71 -2.32
C GLU A 512 24.53 20.73 -3.32
N VAL A 513 25.20 19.61 -3.60
CA VAL A 513 24.67 18.53 -4.44
C VAL A 513 23.41 17.91 -3.83
N GLY A 514 23.39 17.64 -2.51
CA GLY A 514 22.21 17.11 -1.83
C GLY A 514 21.03 18.10 -1.79
N ILE A 515 21.32 19.40 -1.63
CA ILE A 515 20.32 20.48 -1.72
C ILE A 515 19.71 20.53 -3.12
N ALA A 516 20.54 20.46 -4.17
CA ALA A 516 20.04 20.48 -5.55
C ALA A 516 19.12 19.27 -5.84
N SER A 517 19.52 18.07 -5.43
CA SER A 517 18.69 16.86 -5.58
C SER A 517 17.38 16.95 -4.81
N SER A 518 17.42 17.43 -3.55
CA SER A 518 16.20 17.60 -2.76
C SER A 518 15.29 18.67 -3.35
N SER A 519 15.84 19.81 -3.80
CA SER A 519 15.08 20.87 -4.47
C SER A 519 14.38 20.37 -5.72
N TRP A 520 15.01 19.48 -6.48
CA TRP A 520 14.37 18.82 -7.63
C TRP A 520 13.23 17.89 -7.20
N ALA A 521 13.44 17.16 -6.11
CA ALA A 521 12.51 16.18 -5.57
C ALA A 521 11.26 16.80 -4.96
N VAL A 522 11.32 17.98 -4.33
CA VAL A 522 10.20 18.65 -3.61
C VAL A 522 8.87 18.61 -4.38
N HIS A 523 8.89 18.79 -5.70
CA HIS A 523 7.67 18.81 -6.52
C HIS A 523 7.40 17.51 -7.29
N ARG A 524 8.23 16.47 -7.12
CA ARG A 524 8.23 15.23 -7.93
C ARG A 524 8.27 13.95 -7.10
N THR A 525 8.00 14.04 -5.80
CA THR A 525 7.97 12.92 -4.86
C THR A 525 6.70 12.96 -4.01
N ASP A 526 6.30 11.81 -3.50
CA ASP A 526 5.25 11.65 -2.49
C ASP A 526 5.73 11.98 -1.07
N ARG A 527 7.03 12.31 -0.91
CA ARG A 527 7.69 12.68 0.36
C ARG A 527 8.29 14.10 0.37
N PRO A 528 7.54 15.16 -0.03
CA PRO A 528 8.07 16.52 -0.13
C PRO A 528 8.56 17.09 1.20
N MET A 529 7.98 16.62 2.32
CA MET A 529 8.40 16.99 3.67
C MET A 529 9.84 16.56 3.96
N LEU A 530 10.27 15.38 3.50
CA LEU A 530 11.64 14.92 3.65
C LEU A 530 12.60 15.71 2.77
N ALA A 531 12.19 16.09 1.56
CA ALA A 531 13.00 16.92 0.69
C ALA A 531 13.30 18.28 1.34
N LEU A 532 12.27 18.95 1.88
CA LEU A 532 12.45 20.21 2.62
C LEU A 532 13.26 20.03 3.90
N LEU A 533 13.08 18.92 4.61
CA LEU A 533 13.88 18.57 5.79
C LEU A 533 15.36 18.45 5.42
N TYR A 534 15.70 17.70 4.37
CA TYR A 534 17.08 17.51 3.92
C TYR A 534 17.71 18.79 3.42
N MET A 535 16.97 19.62 2.68
CA MET A 535 17.43 20.96 2.29
C MET A 535 17.76 21.80 3.52
N SER A 536 16.90 21.79 4.53
CA SER A 536 17.10 22.53 5.78
C SER A 536 18.33 22.03 6.55
N VAL A 537 18.49 20.71 6.69
CA VAL A 537 19.63 20.12 7.40
C VAL A 537 20.96 20.39 6.67
N LEU A 538 21.01 20.19 5.36
CA LEU A 538 22.21 20.44 4.56
C LEU A 538 22.55 21.93 4.50
N GLY A 539 21.53 22.78 4.36
CA GLY A 539 21.69 24.24 4.39
C GLY A 539 22.27 24.72 5.70
N ASP A 540 21.78 24.20 6.83
CA ASP A 540 22.34 24.47 8.16
C ASP A 540 23.81 24.04 8.27
N MET A 541 24.20 22.89 7.71
CA MET A 541 25.59 22.40 7.75
C MET A 541 26.57 23.33 7.02
N ILE A 542 26.12 24.08 6.02
CA ILE A 542 26.95 25.00 5.22
C ILE A 542 26.63 26.48 5.45
N SER A 543 25.76 26.80 6.42
CA SER A 543 25.27 28.15 6.68
C SER A 543 24.59 28.82 5.47
N ASP A 544 23.81 28.06 4.69
CA ASP A 544 22.99 28.61 3.60
C ASP A 544 21.84 29.44 4.18
N ALA A 545 21.74 30.70 3.74
CA ALA A 545 20.70 31.64 4.17
C ALA A 545 19.29 31.17 3.79
N ARG A 546 19.15 30.41 2.70
CA ARG A 546 17.84 29.90 2.23
C ARG A 546 17.22 28.86 3.16
N SER A 547 18.01 28.27 4.07
CA SER A 547 17.53 27.26 5.01
C SER A 547 16.40 27.74 5.91
N GLU A 548 16.35 29.03 6.27
CA GLU A 548 15.22 29.59 7.04
C GLU A 548 13.90 29.50 6.28
N ARG A 549 13.94 29.79 4.97
CA ARG A 549 12.78 29.67 4.10
C ARG A 549 12.32 28.22 3.98
N TRP A 550 13.24 27.27 3.84
CA TRP A 550 12.87 25.85 3.73
C TRP A 550 12.27 25.28 5.01
N ILE A 551 12.76 25.71 6.18
CA ILE A 551 12.15 25.37 7.48
C ILE A 551 10.73 25.94 7.56
N HIS A 552 10.53 27.19 7.12
CA HIS A 552 9.20 27.80 7.09
C HIS A 552 8.25 27.07 6.12
N ASP A 553 8.71 26.75 4.91
CA ASP A 553 7.93 25.98 3.94
C ASP A 553 7.57 24.59 4.48
N LEU A 554 8.47 23.98 5.25
CA LEU A 554 8.21 22.70 5.90
C LEU A 554 7.14 22.79 6.99
N LYS A 555 7.16 23.84 7.82
CA LYS A 555 6.11 24.10 8.83
C LYS A 555 4.75 24.34 8.18
N ASN A 556 4.71 24.99 7.01
CA ASN A 556 3.46 25.20 6.29
C ASN A 556 2.95 23.90 5.65
N LEU A 557 3.85 23.02 5.21
CA LEU A 557 3.49 21.74 4.63
C LEU A 557 2.98 20.74 5.69
N ASP A 558 3.62 20.68 6.86
CA ASP A 558 3.15 19.90 8.01
C ASP A 558 3.20 20.74 9.31
N PRO A 559 2.09 21.42 9.65
CA PRO A 559 2.01 22.25 10.85
C PRO A 559 2.10 21.48 12.17
N TYR A 560 1.90 20.16 12.15
CA TYR A 560 1.90 19.33 13.35
C TYR A 560 3.13 18.42 13.44
N TRP A 561 4.17 18.69 12.64
CA TRP A 561 5.42 17.97 12.72
C TRP A 561 6.42 18.70 13.61
N PHE A 562 6.89 18.05 14.67
CA PHE A 562 7.78 18.67 15.64
C PHE A 562 9.20 18.94 15.08
N ARG A 563 9.66 18.16 14.09
CA ARG A 563 11.03 18.24 13.57
C ARG A 563 11.43 19.60 12.99
N PRO A 564 10.64 20.29 12.16
CA PRO A 564 10.98 21.63 11.71
C PRO A 564 11.12 22.63 12.86
N HIS A 565 10.34 22.49 13.94
CA HIS A 565 10.46 23.32 15.14
C HIS A 565 11.74 22.99 15.93
N GLU A 566 12.10 21.72 16.04
CA GLU A 566 13.36 21.30 16.68
C GLU A 566 14.59 21.86 15.94
N ILE A 567 14.59 21.79 14.60
CA ILE A 567 15.66 22.33 13.77
C ILE A 567 15.74 23.85 13.89
N ALA A 568 14.59 24.53 13.83
CA ALA A 568 14.51 25.98 14.02
C ALA A 568 15.10 26.40 15.38
N ALA A 569 14.71 25.72 16.46
CA ALA A 569 15.21 25.99 17.80
C ALA A 569 16.74 25.85 17.91
N ARG A 570 17.30 24.75 17.39
CA ARG A 570 18.75 24.52 17.38
C ARG A 570 19.49 25.58 16.56
N ARG A 571 18.93 26.01 15.43
CA ARG A 571 19.51 27.09 14.61
C ARG A 571 19.50 28.43 15.33
N LEU A 572 18.36 28.82 15.90
CA LEU A 572 18.20 30.07 16.66
C LEU A 572 19.12 30.12 17.87
N LEU A 573 19.32 28.98 18.55
CA LEU A 573 20.27 28.87 19.65
C LEU A 573 21.71 29.16 19.19
N ARG A 574 22.15 28.63 18.03
CA ARG A 574 23.46 28.95 17.44
C ARG A 574 23.59 30.43 17.06
N GLN A 575 22.49 31.07 16.67
CA GLN A 575 22.42 32.50 16.39
C GLN A 575 22.29 33.36 17.66
N GLN A 576 22.37 32.77 18.85
CA GLN A 576 22.19 33.45 20.14
C GLN A 576 20.82 34.12 20.35
N LYS A 577 19.79 33.68 19.61
CA LYS A 577 18.39 34.14 19.73
C LYS A 577 17.61 33.27 20.70
N PHE A 578 17.95 33.36 21.98
CA PHE A 578 17.49 32.41 23.02
C PHE A 578 15.97 32.35 23.21
N GLU A 579 15.27 33.49 23.25
CA GLU A 579 13.81 33.52 23.46
C GLU A 579 13.06 32.92 22.27
N GLU A 580 13.51 33.18 21.05
CA GLU A 580 12.97 32.55 19.84
C GLU A 580 13.23 31.04 19.84
N ALA A 581 14.46 30.62 20.21
CA ALA A 581 14.82 29.21 20.31
C ALA A 581 13.95 28.47 21.33
N LEU A 582 13.69 29.07 22.50
CA LEU A 582 12.85 28.48 23.54
C LEU A 582 11.38 28.35 23.08
N ARG A 583 10.86 29.34 22.35
CA ARG A 583 9.50 29.26 21.78
C ARG A 583 9.39 28.07 20.82
N GLU A 584 10.32 27.95 19.89
CA GLU A 584 10.36 26.85 18.93
C GLU A 584 10.52 25.47 19.60
N ALA A 585 11.41 25.36 20.60
CA ALA A 585 11.58 24.12 21.35
C ALA A 585 10.34 23.75 22.18
N THR A 586 9.60 24.74 22.68
CA THR A 586 8.34 24.51 23.40
C THR A 586 7.27 23.96 22.46
N ILE A 587 7.14 24.51 21.24
CA ILE A 587 6.20 23.98 20.23
C ILE A 587 6.59 22.54 19.85
N ALA A 588 7.88 22.29 19.58
CA ALA A 588 8.36 20.94 19.29
C ALA A 588 7.98 19.95 20.40
N HIS A 589 8.20 20.33 21.67
CA HIS A 589 7.86 19.49 22.81
C HIS A 589 6.35 19.27 22.96
N GLN A 590 5.51 20.27 22.67
CA GLN A 590 4.05 20.11 22.70
C GLN A 590 3.55 19.16 21.59
N LEU A 591 4.15 19.20 20.41
CA LEU A 591 3.82 18.31 19.29
C LEU A 591 4.36 16.88 19.49
N ALA A 592 5.43 16.71 20.27
CA ALA A 592 6.08 15.43 20.51
C ALA A 592 6.59 15.29 21.96
N PRO A 593 5.68 15.24 22.95
CA PRO A 593 6.07 15.30 24.37
C PRO A 593 6.90 14.10 24.84
N TYR A 594 6.75 12.96 24.16
CA TYR A 594 7.45 11.71 24.48
C TYR A 594 8.72 11.47 23.66
N VAL A 595 9.07 12.38 22.74
CA VAL A 595 10.30 12.26 21.95
C VAL A 595 11.47 12.86 22.72
N GLU A 596 12.46 12.03 23.00
CA GLU A 596 13.61 12.38 23.85
C GLU A 596 14.39 13.59 23.32
N SER A 597 14.66 13.67 22.01
CA SER A 597 15.40 14.79 21.41
C SER A 597 14.72 16.13 21.65
N SER A 598 13.40 16.17 21.48
CA SER A 598 12.58 17.37 21.69
C SER A 598 12.48 17.72 23.17
N ALA A 599 12.28 16.73 24.05
CA ALA A 599 12.19 16.96 25.49
C ALA A 599 13.52 17.45 26.07
N ASN A 600 14.65 16.90 25.63
CA ASN A 600 15.98 17.30 26.10
C ASN A 600 16.33 18.72 25.66
N LEU A 601 16.09 19.07 24.39
CA LEU A 601 16.31 20.44 23.89
C LEU A 601 15.49 21.47 24.65
N TRP A 602 14.22 21.17 24.92
CA TRP A 602 13.34 22.05 25.68
C TRP A 602 13.81 22.25 27.12
N LYS A 603 14.18 21.17 27.82
CA LYS A 603 14.73 21.22 29.18
C LYS A 603 16.04 22.01 29.25
N GLU A 604 16.93 21.82 28.26
CA GLU A 604 18.19 22.55 28.17
C GLU A 604 17.95 24.07 28.07
N LEU A 605 17.05 24.49 27.18
CA LEU A 605 16.72 25.91 27.00
C LEU A 605 16.02 26.53 28.22
N LEU A 606 15.17 25.76 28.92
CA LEU A 606 14.57 26.20 30.18
C LEU A 606 15.63 26.40 31.28
N ALA A 607 16.60 25.50 31.39
CA ALA A 607 17.70 25.63 32.34
C ALA A 607 18.55 26.88 32.06
N ILE A 608 18.79 27.19 30.79
CA ILE A 608 19.48 28.44 30.39
C ILE A 608 18.67 29.67 30.80
N ARG A 609 17.34 29.66 30.61
CA ARG A 609 16.47 30.77 31.02
C ARG A 609 16.50 31.00 32.53
N SER A 610 16.41 29.93 33.32
CA SER A 610 16.48 29.98 34.79
C SER A 610 17.82 30.52 35.31
N LYS A 611 18.93 30.14 34.69
CA LYS A 611 20.27 30.68 35.02
C LYS A 611 20.37 32.18 34.70
N ARG A 612 19.75 32.64 33.62
CA ARG A 612 19.78 34.07 33.23
C ARG A 612 18.94 34.95 34.14
N THR A 613 17.76 34.48 34.57
CA THR A 613 16.91 35.22 35.52
C THR A 613 17.51 35.30 36.92
N THR A 614 18.36 34.34 37.32
CA THR A 614 19.06 34.36 38.61
C THR A 614 20.35 35.21 38.61
N THR A 615 20.88 35.57 37.44
CA THR A 615 22.08 36.42 37.29
C THR A 615 21.80 37.90 37.03
N LEU A 616 20.53 38.32 36.96
CA LEU A 616 20.19 39.75 36.95
C LEU A 616 20.27 40.29 38.39
N PRO A 617 21.00 41.38 38.68
CA PRO A 617 21.11 41.93 40.02
C PRO A 617 19.72 42.32 40.53
N GLY A 618 19.44 41.95 41.78
CA GLY A 618 18.15 42.18 42.42
C GLY A 618 17.66 43.61 42.31
N GLU A 619 16.37 43.75 42.04
CA GLU A 619 15.62 44.91 42.47
C GLU A 619 15.86 45.08 43.97
N ASN A 620 16.42 46.24 44.30
CA ASN A 620 16.61 46.73 45.65
C ASN A 620 15.24 46.71 46.35
N PRO A 621 15.04 46.01 47.49
CA PRO A 621 13.79 46.15 48.24
C PRO A 621 13.74 47.59 48.77
N LEU A 622 12.90 48.41 48.14
CA LEU A 622 12.65 49.78 48.56
C LEU A 622 12.18 49.77 50.02
N ARG A 623 13.04 50.36 50.84
CA ARG A 623 12.84 50.90 52.18
C ARG A 623 11.37 51.08 52.55
N VAL A 624 10.98 50.39 53.61
CA VAL A 624 9.96 50.84 54.55
C VAL A 624 10.36 52.23 55.05
N ALA A 625 9.49 53.22 54.86
CA ALA A 625 9.53 54.50 55.57
C ALA A 625 8.31 54.57 56.51
N PRO A 626 8.49 55.00 57.77
CA PRO A 626 7.41 55.04 58.74
C PRO A 626 6.62 56.36 58.60
N ARG A 627 5.29 56.26 58.48
CA ARG A 627 4.29 57.03 59.22
C ARG A 627 2.89 56.57 58.88
#